data_AF-B0W923-F1
#
_entry.id   AF-B0W923-F1
#
_cell.length_a   1.000
_cell.length_b   1.000
_cell.length_c   1.000
_cell.angle_alpha   90.00
_cell.angle_beta   90.00
_cell.angle_gamma   90.00
#
_symmetry.space_group_name_H-M   'P 1'
#
loop_
_entity.id
_entity.type
_entity.pdbx_description
1 polymer ?
#
loop_
_entity_poly.entity_id
_entity_poly.type
_entity_poly.pdbx_seq_one_letter_code
_entity_poly.pdbx_strand_id
1 'polypeptide(L)'
;MYFFLISYFAWLNMVMANVWKLTVARRWKIRERTWYILNHIYAHTVALTLTAMVYVYHMMNTTFGPPLIAAEREQSFFVYLPLSIMLSINIFLFVWTSYHLHTSGDDISPDRKKALRYKCMLYLKLFLLAGLIWIFEIISFHVEEGHTHRSWFWLLIDSINCLHGVLIFLVLIVWRQRIKRELSGRRILCFRGPASWSELRDDEQEQLAADDGREYAKYDLIIK
;
A
#
# COMPACT_ATOMS: atom_id res chain seq x y z
N MET A 1 0.70 8.77 -17.12
CA MET A 1 -0.27 8.06 -16.26
C MET A 1 0.25 6.69 -15.82
N TYR A 2 0.62 5.80 -16.75
CA TYR A 2 1.09 4.43 -16.45
C TYR A 2 2.22 4.34 -15.43
N PHE A 3 3.24 5.20 -15.53
CA PHE A 3 4.32 5.25 -14.55
C PHE A 3 3.82 5.49 -13.12
N PHE A 4 2.93 6.46 -12.90
CA PHE A 4 2.40 6.78 -11.58
C PHE A 4 1.54 5.64 -11.02
N LEU A 5 0.75 5.01 -11.88
CA LEU A 5 -0.07 3.86 -11.54
C LEU A 5 0.79 2.67 -11.10
N ILE A 6 1.77 2.27 -11.90
CA ILE A 6 2.66 1.15 -11.58
C ILE A 6 3.51 1.47 -10.34
N SER A 7 3.98 2.71 -10.21
CA SER A 7 4.73 3.16 -9.04
C SER A 7 3.91 3.09 -7.75
N TYR A 8 2.60 3.40 -7.80
CA TYR A 8 1.70 3.26 -6.66
C TYR A 8 1.62 1.82 -6.15
N PHE A 9 1.48 0.84 -7.05
CA PHE A 9 1.46 -0.58 -6.67
C PHE A 9 2.83 -1.16 -6.30
N ALA A 10 3.89 -0.66 -6.92
CA ALA A 10 5.26 -0.98 -6.53
C ALA A 10 5.55 -0.52 -5.10
N TRP A 11 5.05 0.67 -4.73
CA TRP A 11 5.12 1.18 -3.36
C TRP A 11 4.34 0.31 -2.37
N LEU A 12 3.13 -0.14 -2.73
CA LEU A 12 2.37 -1.08 -1.91
C LEU A 12 3.14 -2.40 -1.69
N ASN A 13 3.76 -2.95 -2.75
CA ASN A 13 4.65 -4.11 -2.64
C ASN A 13 5.83 -3.87 -1.70
N MET A 14 6.46 -2.71 -1.80
CA MET A 14 7.56 -2.30 -0.93
C MET A 14 7.15 -2.32 0.55
N VAL A 15 5.98 -1.75 0.85
CA VAL A 15 5.42 -1.67 2.19
C VAL A 15 5.11 -3.08 2.73
N MET A 16 4.46 -3.93 1.95
CA MET A 16 4.14 -5.30 2.37
C MET A 16 5.40 -6.15 2.57
N ALA A 17 6.40 -6.01 1.70
CA ALA A 17 7.70 -6.66 1.85
C ALA A 17 8.42 -6.21 3.13
N ASN A 18 8.31 -4.95 3.52
CA ASN A 18 8.88 -4.45 4.77
C ASN A 18 8.22 -5.09 6.00
N VAL A 19 6.88 -5.19 6.01
CA VAL A 19 6.13 -5.86 7.08
C VAL A 19 6.47 -7.34 7.13
N TRP A 20 6.57 -7.99 5.96
CA TRP A 20 6.97 -9.38 5.84
C TRP A 20 8.38 -9.62 6.40
N LYS A 21 9.34 -8.73 6.11
CA LYS A 21 10.68 -8.83 6.71
C LYS A 21 10.64 -8.75 8.23
N LEU A 22 9.89 -7.78 8.77
CA LEU A 22 9.78 -7.55 10.22
C LEU A 22 9.11 -8.72 10.95
N THR A 23 8.24 -9.46 10.26
CA THR A 23 7.45 -10.57 10.82
C THR A 23 8.09 -11.92 10.61
N VAL A 24 8.42 -12.26 9.37
CA VAL A 24 8.81 -13.61 8.93
C VAL A 24 10.33 -13.72 8.79
N ALA A 25 10.96 -12.75 8.12
CA ALA A 25 12.39 -12.80 7.82
C ALA A 25 13.26 -12.16 8.92
N ARG A 26 12.84 -12.23 10.19
CA ARG A 26 13.57 -11.65 11.34
C ARG A 26 14.99 -12.18 11.47
N ARG A 27 15.24 -13.42 11.02
CA ARG A 27 16.55 -14.07 11.05
C ARG A 27 17.55 -13.50 10.03
N TRP A 28 17.07 -12.77 9.03
CA TRP A 28 17.95 -12.16 8.04
C TRP A 28 18.57 -10.87 8.59
N LYS A 29 19.86 -10.93 8.93
CA LYS A 29 20.67 -9.80 9.41
C LYS A 29 21.05 -8.84 8.26
N ILE A 30 20.09 -8.45 7.43
CA ILE A 30 20.30 -7.41 6.42
C ILE A 30 20.12 -6.06 7.09
N ARG A 31 21.17 -5.23 7.05
CA ARG A 31 21.15 -3.84 7.53
C ARG A 31 19.93 -3.11 6.97
N GLU A 32 19.15 -2.48 7.84
CA GLU A 32 17.88 -1.83 7.46
C GLU A 32 18.03 -0.85 6.31
N ARG A 33 19.08 0.00 6.36
CA ARG A 33 19.38 0.96 5.30
C ARG A 33 19.58 0.28 3.94
N THR A 34 20.24 -0.87 3.92
CA THR A 34 20.48 -1.62 2.68
C THR A 34 19.17 -2.25 2.18
N TRP A 35 18.36 -2.83 3.07
CA TRP A 35 17.05 -3.37 2.72
C TRP A 35 16.12 -2.29 2.15
N TYR A 36 16.08 -1.11 2.77
CA TYR A 36 15.30 0.02 2.32
C TYR A 36 15.73 0.49 0.92
N ILE A 37 17.04 0.64 0.69
CA ILE A 37 17.58 1.02 -0.62
C ILE A 37 17.25 -0.04 -1.69
N LEU A 38 17.44 -1.33 -1.39
CA LEU A 38 17.12 -2.42 -2.33
C LEU A 38 15.63 -2.43 -2.70
N ASN A 39 14.76 -2.20 -1.73
CA ASN A 39 13.31 -2.14 -1.96
C ASN A 39 12.91 -0.92 -2.80
N HIS A 40 13.55 0.22 -2.57
CA HIS A 40 13.34 1.42 -3.40
C HIS A 40 13.83 1.25 -4.84
N ILE A 41 15.02 0.67 -5.00
CA ILE A 41 15.57 0.34 -6.32
C ILE A 41 14.64 -0.64 -7.03
N TYR A 42 14.21 -1.71 -6.35
CA TYR A 42 13.25 -2.67 -6.89
C TYR A 42 11.97 -1.98 -7.39
N ALA A 43 11.35 -1.14 -6.57
CA ALA A 43 10.11 -0.45 -6.93
C ALA A 43 10.28 0.44 -8.18
N HIS A 44 11.36 1.23 -8.24
CA HIS A 44 11.64 2.10 -9.38
C HIS A 44 12.03 1.32 -10.63
N THR A 45 12.87 0.28 -10.50
CA THR A 45 13.29 -0.56 -11.62
C THR A 45 12.09 -1.24 -12.23
N VAL A 46 11.22 -1.87 -11.44
CA VAL A 46 10.02 -2.54 -11.95
C VAL A 46 9.08 -1.54 -12.64
N ALA A 47 8.86 -0.36 -12.05
CA ALA A 47 8.03 0.68 -12.65
C ALA A 47 8.60 1.19 -13.99
N LEU A 48 9.92 1.42 -14.07
CA LEU A 48 10.59 1.87 -15.28
C LEU A 48 10.60 0.79 -16.37
N THR A 49 10.92 -0.45 -16.03
CA THR A 49 10.98 -1.56 -17.00
C THR A 49 9.61 -1.82 -17.62
N LEU A 50 8.55 -1.87 -16.80
CA LEU A 50 7.19 -2.07 -17.30
C LEU A 50 6.70 -0.88 -18.14
N THR A 51 6.99 0.35 -17.72
CA THR A 51 6.62 1.54 -18.50
C THR A 51 7.36 1.58 -19.83
N ALA A 52 8.65 1.23 -19.86
CA ALA A 52 9.44 1.16 -21.09
C ALA A 52 8.93 0.07 -22.04
N MET A 53 8.53 -1.11 -21.52
CA MET A 53 7.90 -2.16 -22.33
C MET A 53 6.61 -1.67 -23.01
N VAL A 54 5.72 -1.02 -22.26
CA VAL A 54 4.48 -0.44 -22.81
C VAL A 54 4.78 0.62 -23.88
N TYR A 55 5.78 1.48 -23.63
CA TYR A 55 6.18 2.52 -24.58
C TYR A 55 6.76 1.95 -25.88
N VAL A 56 7.65 0.95 -25.79
CA VAL A 56 8.23 0.27 -26.97
C VAL A 56 7.14 -0.43 -27.78
N TYR A 57 6.22 -1.13 -27.11
CA TYR A 57 5.08 -1.76 -27.77
C TYR A 57 4.20 -0.75 -28.51
N HIS A 58 3.91 0.39 -27.87
CA HIS A 58 3.16 1.48 -28.49
C HIS A 58 3.86 2.00 -29.76
N MET A 59 5.16 2.28 -29.70
CA MET A 59 5.93 2.77 -30.85
C MET A 59 5.93 1.79 -32.04
N MET A 60 6.05 0.49 -31.76
CA MET A 60 6.04 -0.55 -32.79
C MET A 60 4.66 -0.67 -33.47
N ASN A 61 3.58 -0.59 -32.68
CA ASN A 61 2.22 -0.70 -33.21
C ASN A 61 1.71 0.58 -33.89
N THR A 62 2.13 1.78 -33.47
CA THR A 62 1.76 3.02 -34.17
C THR A 62 2.32 3.11 -35.59
N THR A 63 3.34 2.31 -35.92
CA THR A 63 3.98 2.34 -37.24
C THR A 63 3.26 1.42 -38.26
N PHE A 64 2.49 0.41 -37.80
CA PHE A 64 1.88 -0.60 -38.69
C PHE A 64 0.49 -1.16 -38.25
N GLY A 65 -0.19 -0.58 -37.25
CA GLY A 65 -1.38 -1.18 -36.59
C GLY A 65 -2.72 -0.42 -36.71
N PRO A 66 -3.85 -1.08 -36.34
CA PRO A 66 -5.25 -0.71 -36.61
C PRO A 66 -5.74 0.53 -35.81
N PRO A 67 -6.96 1.08 -36.05
CA PRO A 67 -7.35 2.40 -35.54
C PRO A 67 -7.25 2.53 -34.01
N LEU A 68 -7.02 3.78 -33.57
CA LEU A 68 -6.75 4.21 -32.18
C LEU A 68 -7.53 3.44 -31.09
N ILE A 69 -8.79 3.11 -31.34
CA ILE A 69 -9.73 2.45 -30.42
C ILE A 69 -9.36 0.98 -30.14
N ALA A 70 -8.87 0.24 -31.14
CA ALA A 70 -8.41 -1.15 -30.92
C ALA A 70 -7.09 -1.18 -30.13
N ALA A 71 -6.24 -0.16 -30.33
CA ALA A 71 -4.99 -0.01 -29.62
C ALA A 71 -5.20 0.32 -28.12
N GLU A 72 -6.27 1.03 -27.74
CA GLU A 72 -6.57 1.36 -26.34
C GLU A 72 -6.94 0.12 -25.49
N ARG A 73 -7.70 -0.83 -26.07
CA ARG A 73 -8.06 -2.07 -25.37
C ARG A 73 -6.84 -2.97 -25.16
N GLU A 74 -5.98 -3.10 -26.17
CA GLU A 74 -4.76 -3.89 -26.07
C GLU A 74 -3.73 -3.26 -25.11
N GLN A 75 -3.61 -1.94 -25.09
CA GLN A 75 -2.74 -1.22 -24.14
C GLN A 75 -3.21 -1.38 -22.69
N SER A 76 -4.53 -1.43 -22.48
CA SER A 76 -5.11 -1.64 -21.16
C SER A 76 -4.73 -3.00 -20.58
N PHE A 77 -4.72 -4.08 -21.38
CA PHE A 77 -4.26 -5.40 -20.94
C PHE A 77 -2.81 -5.40 -20.44
N PHE A 78 -1.90 -4.70 -21.14
CA PHE A 78 -0.50 -4.59 -20.74
C PHE A 78 -0.28 -3.83 -19.43
N VAL A 79 -1.26 -3.05 -19.00
CA VAL A 79 -1.23 -2.28 -17.76
C VAL A 79 -1.92 -3.08 -16.64
N TYR A 80 -3.08 -3.67 -16.88
CA TYR A 80 -3.80 -4.45 -15.88
C TYR A 80 -3.11 -5.76 -15.50
N LEU A 81 -2.35 -6.38 -16.41
CA LEU A 81 -1.63 -7.62 -16.14
C LEU A 81 -0.49 -7.46 -15.10
N PRO A 82 0.45 -6.51 -15.22
CA PRO A 82 1.44 -6.27 -14.17
C PRO A 82 0.82 -5.86 -12.83
N LEU A 83 -0.28 -5.10 -12.85
CA LEU A 83 -0.98 -4.68 -11.63
C LEU A 83 -1.61 -5.86 -10.91
N SER A 84 -2.22 -6.79 -11.63
CA SER A 84 -2.82 -7.99 -11.05
C SER A 84 -1.76 -8.93 -10.46
N ILE A 85 -0.60 -9.06 -11.10
CA ILE A 85 0.55 -9.80 -10.57
C ILE A 85 1.06 -9.14 -9.27
N MET A 86 1.28 -7.83 -9.29
CA MET A 86 1.70 -7.07 -8.11
C MET A 86 0.70 -7.16 -6.96
N LEU A 87 -0.59 -7.12 -7.25
CA LEU A 87 -1.65 -7.30 -6.27
C LEU A 87 -1.62 -8.71 -5.69
N SER A 88 -1.44 -9.72 -6.53
CA SER A 88 -1.34 -11.13 -6.10
C SER A 88 -0.16 -11.36 -5.16
N ILE A 89 1.01 -10.79 -5.46
CA ILE A 89 2.19 -10.84 -4.59
C ILE A 89 1.88 -10.19 -3.23
N ASN A 90 1.23 -9.03 -3.21
CA ASN A 90 0.81 -8.37 -1.98
C ASN A 90 -0.12 -9.24 -1.12
N ILE A 91 -1.12 -9.89 -1.74
CA ILE A 91 -2.03 -10.81 -1.06
C ILE A 91 -1.24 -11.98 -0.47
N PHE A 92 -0.34 -12.58 -1.24
CA PHE A 92 0.48 -13.68 -0.78
C PHE A 92 1.35 -13.29 0.42
N LEU A 93 2.08 -12.16 0.34
CA LEU A 93 2.89 -11.65 1.44
C LEU A 93 2.04 -11.37 2.68
N PHE A 94 0.85 -10.80 2.49
CA PHE A 94 -0.09 -10.54 3.57
C PHE A 94 -0.55 -11.82 4.28
N VAL A 95 -0.99 -12.82 3.52
CA VAL A 95 -1.47 -14.10 4.05
C VAL A 95 -0.34 -14.80 4.81
N TRP A 96 0.87 -14.84 4.22
CA TRP A 96 2.03 -15.43 4.86
C TRP A 96 2.36 -14.72 6.18
N THR A 97 2.46 -13.39 6.16
CA THR A 97 2.73 -12.59 7.34
C THR A 97 1.68 -12.83 8.43
N SER A 98 0.40 -12.82 8.08
CA SER A 98 -0.70 -13.05 9.01
C SER A 98 -0.64 -14.43 9.65
N TYR A 99 -0.40 -15.46 8.83
CA TYR A 99 -0.26 -16.83 9.29
C TYR A 99 0.94 -16.98 10.24
N HIS A 100 2.10 -16.46 9.86
CA HIS A 100 3.29 -16.51 10.70
C HIS A 100 3.09 -15.77 12.02
N LEU A 101 2.47 -14.59 12.00
CA LEU A 101 2.19 -13.80 13.21
C LEU A 101 1.19 -14.48 14.15
N HIS A 102 0.28 -15.28 13.62
CA HIS A 102 -0.63 -16.10 14.41
C HIS A 102 0.12 -17.26 15.06
N THR A 103 0.94 -17.98 14.28
CA THR A 103 1.61 -19.23 14.68
C THR A 103 2.88 -19.04 15.50
N SER A 104 3.59 -17.91 15.41
CA SER A 104 4.84 -17.64 16.14
C SER A 104 4.62 -17.28 17.63
N GLY A 105 3.91 -18.15 18.35
CA GLY A 105 3.49 -18.02 19.75
C GLY A 105 4.62 -17.72 20.73
N ASP A 106 5.78 -18.37 20.57
CA ASP A 106 6.72 -18.56 21.68
C ASP A 106 8.04 -17.75 21.56
N ASP A 107 8.40 -17.28 20.36
CA ASP A 107 9.70 -16.62 20.08
C ASP A 107 9.67 -15.08 20.13
N ILE A 108 8.50 -14.49 20.43
CA ILE A 108 8.27 -13.03 20.36
C ILE A 108 7.63 -12.56 21.66
N SER A 109 8.23 -11.55 22.30
CA SER A 109 7.65 -10.86 23.46
C SER A 109 6.20 -10.41 23.15
N PRO A 110 5.25 -10.59 24.07
CA PRO A 110 3.84 -10.29 23.85
C PRO A 110 3.60 -8.84 23.40
N ASP A 111 4.36 -7.87 23.94
CA ASP A 111 4.25 -6.46 23.56
C ASP A 111 4.68 -6.22 22.11
N ARG A 112 5.77 -6.85 21.68
CA ARG A 112 6.27 -6.74 20.31
C ARG A 112 5.34 -7.43 19.32
N LYS A 113 4.79 -8.59 19.70
CA LYS A 113 3.76 -9.28 18.91
C LYS A 113 2.52 -8.40 18.72
N LYS A 114 2.09 -7.70 19.78
CA LYS A 114 0.95 -6.78 19.72
C LYS A 114 1.25 -5.56 18.82
N ALA A 115 2.41 -4.93 18.96
CA ALA A 115 2.84 -3.86 18.05
C ALA A 115 2.87 -4.31 16.59
N LEU A 116 3.42 -5.50 16.32
CA LEU A 116 3.52 -6.04 14.96
C LEU A 116 2.15 -6.38 14.35
N ARG A 117 1.21 -6.86 15.18
CA ARG A 117 -0.20 -7.02 14.78
C ARG A 117 -0.80 -5.69 14.38
N TYR A 118 -0.58 -4.62 15.15
CA TYR A 118 -1.06 -3.30 14.78
C TYR A 118 -0.40 -2.75 13.50
N LYS A 119 0.92 -2.93 13.33
CA LYS A 119 1.61 -2.61 12.05
C LYS A 119 0.90 -3.33 10.91
N CYS A 120 0.76 -4.66 11.02
CA CYS A 120 0.12 -5.49 10.02
C CYS A 120 -1.33 -5.07 9.72
N MET A 121 -2.14 -4.76 10.74
CA MET A 121 -3.53 -4.34 10.57
C MET A 121 -3.65 -2.97 9.91
N LEU A 122 -2.75 -2.03 10.23
CA LEU A 122 -2.68 -0.73 9.57
C LEU A 122 -2.39 -0.89 8.08
N TYR A 123 -1.38 -1.69 7.73
CA TYR A 123 -1.03 -1.96 6.34
C TYR A 123 -2.10 -2.78 5.61
N LEU A 124 -2.80 -3.68 6.31
CA LEU A 124 -3.97 -4.36 5.77
C LEU A 124 -5.08 -3.37 5.43
N LYS A 125 -5.41 -2.43 6.32
CA LYS A 125 -6.42 -1.40 6.04
C LYS A 125 -6.05 -0.61 4.79
N LEU A 126 -4.78 -0.23 4.65
CA LEU A 126 -4.26 0.46 3.46
C LEU A 126 -4.37 -0.40 2.19
N PHE A 127 -3.97 -1.67 2.31
CA PHE A 127 -4.02 -2.63 1.21
C PHE A 127 -5.45 -2.95 0.79
N LEU A 128 -6.40 -3.12 1.71
CA LEU A 128 -7.80 -3.38 1.38
C LEU A 128 -8.44 -2.17 0.73
N LEU A 129 -8.18 -0.96 1.24
CA LEU A 129 -8.68 0.26 0.63
C LEU A 129 -8.21 0.41 -0.82
N ALA A 130 -6.92 0.20 -1.08
CA ALA A 130 -6.38 0.25 -2.43
C ALA A 130 -6.81 -0.96 -3.27
N GLY A 131 -6.47 -2.16 -2.80
CA GLY A 131 -6.61 -3.42 -3.51
C GLY A 131 -8.04 -3.78 -3.86
N LEU A 132 -9.02 -3.55 -2.98
CA LEU A 132 -10.43 -3.87 -3.29
C LEU A 132 -10.96 -2.99 -4.43
N ILE A 133 -10.67 -1.68 -4.40
CA ILE A 133 -11.07 -0.76 -5.47
C ILE A 133 -10.46 -1.23 -6.80
N TRP A 134 -9.18 -1.58 -6.81
CA TRP A 134 -8.52 -2.06 -8.01
C TRP A 134 -8.98 -3.46 -8.48
N ILE A 135 -9.43 -4.33 -7.59
CA ILE A 135 -10.08 -5.60 -7.98
C ILE A 135 -11.36 -5.29 -8.74
N PHE A 136 -12.17 -4.33 -8.28
CA PHE A 136 -13.39 -3.94 -8.99
C PHE A 136 -13.09 -3.33 -10.36
N GLU A 137 -12.03 -2.52 -10.50
CA GLU A 137 -11.56 -2.00 -11.79
C GLU A 137 -11.11 -3.12 -12.75
N ILE A 138 -10.39 -4.13 -12.25
CA ILE A 138 -9.99 -5.26 -13.09
C ILE A 138 -11.23 -6.05 -13.53
N ILE A 139 -12.20 -6.24 -12.64
CA ILE A 139 -13.46 -6.93 -12.98
C ILE A 139 -14.27 -6.10 -13.98
N SER A 140 -14.36 -4.77 -13.84
CA SER A 140 -15.08 -3.90 -14.79
C SER A 140 -14.53 -4.06 -16.21
N PHE A 141 -13.21 -4.05 -16.34
CA PHE A 141 -12.52 -4.24 -17.62
C PHE A 141 -12.81 -5.59 -18.27
N HIS A 142 -12.91 -6.67 -17.49
CA HIS A 142 -13.24 -7.99 -18.04
C HIS A 142 -14.74 -8.16 -18.35
N VAL A 143 -15.62 -7.38 -17.71
CA VAL A 143 -17.08 -7.44 -17.86
C VAL A 143 -17.60 -6.49 -18.95
N GLU A 144 -16.75 -5.65 -19.54
CA GLU A 144 -17.08 -4.69 -20.62
C GLU A 144 -17.73 -5.32 -21.87
N GLU A 145 -17.69 -6.64 -22.06
CA GLU A 145 -18.31 -7.30 -23.22
C GLU A 145 -19.86 -7.39 -23.15
N GLY A 146 -20.52 -6.74 -22.18
CA GLY A 146 -21.98 -6.71 -22.07
C GLY A 146 -22.57 -5.34 -21.69
N HIS A 147 -23.86 -5.14 -22.00
CA HIS A 147 -24.69 -3.97 -21.65
C HIS A 147 -24.76 -3.62 -20.13
N THR A 148 -24.00 -4.33 -19.30
CA THR A 148 -23.94 -4.25 -17.84
C THR A 148 -23.29 -2.96 -17.33
N HIS A 149 -22.46 -2.28 -18.14
CA HIS A 149 -21.76 -1.03 -17.76
C HIS A 149 -22.72 0.14 -17.42
N ARG A 150 -24.01 0.01 -17.76
CA ARG A 150 -25.05 1.00 -17.43
C ARG A 150 -25.74 0.78 -16.07
N SER A 151 -25.25 -0.18 -15.27
CA SER A 151 -25.77 -0.43 -13.93
C SER A 151 -25.32 0.65 -12.95
N TRP A 152 -26.22 1.07 -12.04
CA TRP A 152 -25.91 1.97 -10.92
C TRP A 152 -24.72 1.49 -10.07
N PHE A 153 -24.45 0.18 -10.07
CA PHE A 153 -23.30 -0.40 -9.38
C PHE A 153 -21.96 0.13 -9.92
N TRP A 154 -21.75 0.15 -11.25
CA TRP A 154 -20.49 0.60 -11.83
C TRP A 154 -20.25 2.10 -11.62
N LEU A 155 -21.31 2.91 -11.74
CA LEU A 155 -21.23 4.34 -11.43
C LEU A 155 -20.77 4.59 -9.98
N LEU A 156 -21.25 3.77 -9.03
CA LEU A 156 -20.85 3.87 -7.62
C LEU A 156 -19.38 3.47 -7.43
N ILE A 157 -18.92 2.40 -8.09
CA ILE A 157 -17.52 1.98 -8.05
C ILE A 157 -16.60 3.06 -8.64
N ASP A 158 -16.93 3.60 -9.82
CA ASP A 158 -16.15 4.67 -10.47
C ASP A 158 -16.08 5.91 -9.58
N SER A 159 -17.20 6.27 -8.92
CA SER A 159 -17.25 7.39 -7.97
C SER A 159 -16.34 7.18 -6.77
N ILE A 160 -16.32 5.96 -6.21
CA ILE A 160 -15.42 5.60 -5.10
C ILE A 160 -13.97 5.64 -5.56
N ASN A 161 -13.67 5.16 -6.78
CA ASN A 161 -12.33 5.19 -7.34
C ASN A 161 -11.83 6.63 -7.56
N CYS A 162 -12.67 7.54 -8.05
CA CYS A 162 -12.34 8.97 -8.13
C CYS A 162 -12.09 9.60 -6.74
N LEU A 163 -12.82 9.17 -5.71
CA LEU A 163 -12.66 9.63 -4.33
C LEU A 163 -11.55 8.90 -3.57
N HIS A 164 -10.90 7.90 -4.17
CA HIS A 164 -9.93 7.02 -3.49
C HIS A 164 -8.83 7.79 -2.77
N GLY A 165 -8.25 8.80 -3.41
CA GLY A 165 -7.22 9.65 -2.79
C GLY A 165 -7.74 10.38 -1.55
N VAL A 166 -9.00 10.84 -1.57
CA VAL A 166 -9.65 11.49 -0.43
C VAL A 166 -9.95 10.47 0.67
N LEU A 167 -10.41 9.27 0.32
CA LEU A 167 -10.66 8.19 1.28
C LEU A 167 -9.38 7.77 2.01
N ILE A 168 -8.27 7.62 1.29
CA ILE A 168 -6.95 7.36 1.89
C ILE A 168 -6.58 8.49 2.86
N PHE A 169 -6.75 9.75 2.45
CA PHE A 169 -6.46 10.90 3.31
C PHE A 169 -7.32 10.89 4.58
N LEU A 170 -8.62 10.64 4.46
CA LEU A 170 -9.52 10.58 5.61
C LEU A 170 -9.12 9.45 6.57
N VAL A 171 -8.83 8.25 6.07
CA VAL A 171 -8.50 7.10 6.91
C VAL A 171 -7.11 7.24 7.55
N LEU A 172 -6.09 7.60 6.77
CA LEU A 172 -4.71 7.65 7.25
C LEU A 172 -4.38 8.91 8.05
N ILE A 173 -5.08 10.02 7.79
CA ILE A 173 -4.77 11.30 8.39
C ILE A 173 -5.87 11.75 9.34
N VAL A 174 -7.09 11.94 8.82
CA VAL A 174 -8.18 12.55 9.61
C VAL A 174 -8.66 11.64 10.73
N TRP A 175 -8.82 10.34 10.47
CA TRP A 175 -9.26 9.37 11.47
C TRP A 175 -8.14 8.86 12.36
N ARG A 176 -6.88 9.15 12.01
CA ARG A 176 -5.74 8.67 12.77
C ARG A 176 -5.60 9.44 14.08
N GLN A 177 -5.84 8.75 15.20
CA GLN A 177 -5.86 9.35 16.53
C GLN A 177 -4.53 10.02 16.89
N ARG A 178 -3.38 9.45 16.48
CA ARG A 178 -2.06 10.12 16.61
C ARG A 178 -2.08 11.54 16.06
N ILE A 179 -2.62 11.74 14.86
CA ILE A 179 -2.62 13.06 14.24
C ILE A 179 -3.57 13.99 15.01
N LYS A 180 -4.74 13.51 15.43
CA LYS A 180 -5.64 14.28 16.31
C LYS A 180 -4.96 14.70 17.62
N ARG A 181 -4.18 13.80 18.24
CA ARG A 181 -3.45 14.07 19.49
C ARG A 181 -2.34 15.10 19.29
N GLU A 182 -1.52 14.95 18.25
CA GLU A 182 -0.47 15.92 17.91
C GLU A 182 -1.03 17.30 17.51
N LEU A 183 -2.26 17.31 17.00
CA LEU A 183 -3.01 18.52 16.67
C LEU A 183 -3.84 19.06 17.84
N SER A 184 -3.89 18.35 18.97
CA SER A 184 -4.54 18.85 20.17
C SER A 184 -3.84 20.13 20.62
N GLY A 185 -4.61 21.22 20.75
CA GLY A 185 -4.09 22.53 21.13
C GLY A 185 -3.27 23.26 20.05
N ARG A 186 -2.99 22.65 18.89
CA ARG A 186 -2.36 23.34 17.75
C ARG A 186 -3.42 23.99 16.86
N ARG A 187 -3.09 25.15 16.31
CA ARG A 187 -3.96 25.88 15.39
C ARG A 187 -3.54 25.56 13.96
N ILE A 188 -4.36 24.81 13.22
CA ILE A 188 -4.18 24.66 11.77
C ILE A 188 -5.09 25.67 11.10
N LEU A 189 -4.49 26.57 10.32
CA LEU A 189 -5.18 27.67 9.62
C LEU A 189 -6.00 28.53 10.61
N CYS A 190 -7.31 28.28 10.71
CA CYS A 190 -8.25 28.98 11.58
C CYS A 190 -9.00 28.05 12.57
N PHE A 191 -8.83 26.74 12.46
CA PHE A 191 -9.49 25.76 13.33
C PHE A 191 -8.58 25.44 14.52
N ARG A 192 -9.13 25.56 15.74
CA ARG A 192 -8.46 25.11 16.95
C ARG A 192 -8.88 23.68 17.22
N GLY A 193 -7.92 22.76 17.22
CA GLY A 193 -8.18 21.37 17.61
C GLY A 193 -8.80 21.33 19.02
N PRO A 194 -9.90 20.57 19.24
CA PRO A 194 -10.48 20.38 20.56
C PRO A 194 -9.43 19.89 21.55
N ALA A 195 -9.38 20.48 22.75
CA ALA A 195 -8.44 20.05 23.79
C ALA A 195 -8.68 18.60 24.23
N SER A 196 -9.91 18.08 24.10
CA SER A 196 -10.24 16.69 24.39
C SER A 196 -9.47 15.67 23.53
N TRP A 197 -8.85 16.10 22.43
CA TRP A 197 -8.05 15.20 21.60
C TRP A 197 -6.72 14.78 22.24
N SER A 198 -6.26 15.46 23.31
CA SER A 198 -5.07 15.00 24.06
C SER A 198 -5.33 13.75 24.88
N GLU A 199 -6.58 13.50 25.26
CA GLU A 199 -7.01 12.35 26.08
C GLU A 199 -7.34 11.11 25.24
N LEU A 200 -7.33 11.23 23.91
CA LEU A 200 -7.54 10.10 23.00
C LEU A 200 -6.38 9.13 23.13
N ARG A 201 -6.61 8.08 23.92
CA ARG A 201 -5.70 6.95 24.10
C ARG A 201 -5.77 6.07 22.86
N ASP A 202 -4.64 5.93 22.18
CA ASP A 202 -4.48 5.08 21.00
C ASP A 202 -3.54 3.95 21.37
N ASP A 203 -4.11 2.90 21.97
CA ASP A 203 -3.36 1.70 22.40
C ASP A 203 -2.56 1.10 21.24
N GLU A 204 -3.07 1.20 20.00
CA GLU A 204 -2.37 0.74 18.81
C GLU A 204 -1.08 1.55 18.60
N GLN A 205 -1.17 2.89 18.62
CA GLN A 205 -0.03 3.77 18.37
C GLN A 205 0.97 3.83 19.53
N GLU A 206 0.52 3.73 20.79
CA GLU A 206 1.42 3.70 21.94
C GLU A 206 2.32 2.47 21.90
N GLN A 207 1.77 1.31 21.50
CA GLN A 207 2.55 0.09 21.31
C GLN A 207 3.46 0.15 20.08
N LEU A 208 3.04 0.80 19.01
CA LEU A 208 3.89 1.06 17.85
C LEU A 208 5.07 1.96 18.19
N ALA A 209 4.83 3.07 18.90
CA ALA A 209 5.86 4.02 19.31
C ALA A 209 6.84 3.42 20.32
N ALA A 210 6.35 2.60 21.26
CA ALA A 210 7.19 1.88 22.21
C ALA A 210 8.06 0.80 21.54
N ASP A 211 7.56 0.13 20.50
CA ASP A 211 8.34 -0.82 19.71
C ASP A 211 9.43 -0.11 18.88
N ASP A 212 9.09 0.96 18.16
CA ASP A 212 10.06 1.74 17.38
C ASP A 212 11.15 2.33 18.29
N GLY A 213 10.78 2.91 19.43
CA GLY A 213 11.75 3.46 20.40
C GLY A 213 12.73 2.42 20.95
N ARG A 214 12.27 1.18 21.19
CA ARG A 214 13.15 0.06 21.59
C ARG A 214 14.11 -0.35 20.49
N GLU A 215 13.68 -0.25 19.23
CA GLU A 215 14.53 -0.58 18.08
C GLU A 215 15.63 0.47 17.88
N TYR A 216 15.30 1.77 17.94
CA TYR A 216 16.28 2.85 17.88
C TYR A 216 17.32 2.78 19.00
N ALA A 217 16.89 2.53 20.24
CA ALA A 217 17.82 2.36 21.38
C ALA A 217 18.79 1.19 21.17
N LYS A 218 18.35 0.11 20.51
CA LYS A 218 19.21 -1.02 20.17
C LYS A 218 20.25 -0.65 19.09
N TYR A 219 19.89 0.20 18.13
CA TYR A 219 20.83 0.66 17.11
C TYR A 219 21.89 1.61 17.67
N ASP A 220 21.52 2.50 18.60
CA ASP A 220 22.48 3.39 19.26
C ASP A 220 23.51 2.63 20.10
N LEU A 221 23.13 1.48 20.67
CA LEU A 221 24.02 0.58 21.42
C LEU A 221 24.98 -0.22 20.53
N ILE A 222 24.70 -0.35 19.22
CA ILE A 222 25.55 -1.09 18.26
C ILE A 222 26.57 -0.14 17.59
N ILE A 223 26.36 1.17 17.67
CA ILE A 223 27.22 2.20 17.05
C ILE A 223 28.30 2.72 18.04
N LYS A 224 28.21 2.37 19.33
CA LYS A 224 29.29 2.57 20.31
C LYS A 224 30.17 1.32 20.40
#